data_AF-A0A512AWE8-F1
#
_entry.id   AF-A0A512AWE8-F1
#
_cell.length_a   1.000
_cell.length_b   1.000
_cell.length_c   1.000
_cell.angle_alpha   90.00
_cell.angle_beta   90.00
_cell.angle_gamma   90.00
#
_symmetry.space_group_name_H-M   'P 1'
#
loop_
_entity.id
_entity.type
_entity.pdbx_description
1 polymer ?
#
loop_
_entity_poly.entity_id
_entity_poly.type
_entity_poly.pdbx_seq_one_letter_code
_entity_poly.pdbx_strand_id
1 'polypeptide(L)'
;MSDLKYVFESAKIKHFVFKSKVKSYLYGSNTPLEPILNYRQCSFGQWIYDVGLPRFDHLPEMHQLEKVHRDIHDHAIYLVNLKQADRTETALAGLPKLEQLADSIVELLKQIQDKAEID
;
A
#
# COMPACT_ATOMS: atom_id res chain seq x y z
N MET A 1 11.51 -19.89 7.19
CA MET A 1 11.54 -19.58 5.74
C MET A 1 10.14 -19.55 5.10
N SER A 2 9.22 -20.50 5.37
CA SER A 2 7.86 -20.46 4.78
C SER A 2 7.01 -19.26 5.21
N ASP A 3 7.17 -18.78 6.45
CA ASP A 3 6.36 -17.67 6.98
C ASP A 3 6.69 -16.34 6.31
N LEU A 4 7.95 -16.11 5.96
CA LEU A 4 8.38 -14.85 5.33
C LEU A 4 7.78 -14.72 3.94
N LYS A 5 7.95 -15.75 3.11
CA LYS A 5 7.37 -15.83 1.77
C LYS A 5 5.84 -15.64 1.79
N TYR A 6 5.15 -16.28 2.74
CA TYR A 6 3.71 -16.11 2.91
C TYR A 6 3.33 -14.65 3.22
N VAL A 7 4.10 -13.97 4.06
CA VAL A 7 3.87 -12.57 4.40
C VAL A 7 4.09 -11.64 3.21
N PHE A 8 5.16 -11.84 2.43
CA PHE A 8 5.42 -11.04 1.22
C PHE A 8 4.33 -11.23 0.17
N GLU A 9 3.87 -12.47 -0.07
CA GLU A 9 2.77 -12.73 -0.99
C GLU A 9 1.43 -12.17 -0.49
N SER A 10 1.16 -12.27 0.81
CA SER A 10 -0.03 -11.68 1.43
C SER A 10 -0.04 -10.16 1.30
N ALA A 11 1.11 -9.50 1.49
CA ALA A 11 1.25 -8.06 1.34
C ALA A 11 0.91 -7.58 -0.08
N LYS A 12 1.42 -8.27 -1.11
CA LYS A 12 1.12 -7.98 -2.52
C LYS A 12 -0.38 -8.08 -2.81
N ILE A 13 -1.03 -9.16 -2.36
CA ILE A 13 -2.48 -9.37 -2.52
C ILE A 13 -3.28 -8.26 -1.82
N LYS A 14 -2.91 -7.92 -0.59
CA LYS A 14 -3.59 -6.87 0.19
C LYS A 14 -3.50 -5.50 -0.48
N HIS A 15 -2.39 -5.17 -1.11
CA HIS A 15 -2.27 -3.94 -1.90
C HIS A 15 -3.09 -3.94 -3.18
N PHE A 16 -3.16 -5.07 -3.87
CA PHE A 16 -4.05 -5.20 -5.01
C PHE A 16 -5.52 -4.98 -4.62
N VAL A 17 -5.94 -5.54 -3.47
CA VAL A 17 -7.28 -5.35 -2.91
C VAL A 17 -7.51 -3.88 -2.52
N PHE A 18 -6.53 -3.23 -1.90
CA PHE A 18 -6.59 -1.80 -1.56
C PHE A 18 -6.83 -0.93 -2.80
N LYS A 19 -6.01 -1.10 -3.85
CA LYS A 19 -6.17 -0.38 -5.13
C LYS A 19 -7.56 -0.58 -5.72
N SER A 20 -8.02 -1.83 -5.74
CA SER A 20 -9.32 -2.20 -6.28
C SER A 20 -10.46 -1.49 -5.53
N LYS A 21 -10.39 -1.44 -4.18
CA LYS A 21 -11.40 -0.76 -3.36
C LYS A 21 -11.42 0.75 -3.58
N VAL A 22 -10.25 1.40 -3.64
CA VAL A 22 -10.16 2.85 -3.95
C VAL A 22 -10.75 3.12 -5.33
N LYS A 23 -10.36 2.34 -6.35
CA LYS A 23 -10.88 2.49 -7.71
C LYS A 23 -12.40 2.31 -7.77
N SER A 24 -12.95 1.27 -7.15
CA SER A 24 -14.41 1.05 -7.09
C SER A 24 -15.13 2.24 -6.46
N TYR A 25 -14.63 2.77 -5.33
CA TYR A 25 -15.22 3.94 -4.69
C TYR A 25 -15.23 5.18 -5.60
N LEU A 26 -14.12 5.45 -6.31
CA LEU A 26 -14.04 6.59 -7.24
C LEU A 26 -15.07 6.47 -8.39
N TYR A 27 -15.35 5.24 -8.84
CA TYR A 27 -16.41 4.95 -9.81
C TYR A 27 -17.84 4.97 -9.24
N GLY A 28 -18.01 5.24 -7.94
CA GLY A 28 -19.31 5.44 -7.31
C GLY A 28 -19.90 4.21 -6.63
N SER A 29 -19.11 3.16 -6.38
CA SER A 29 -19.58 2.07 -5.51
C SER A 29 -19.64 2.52 -4.05
N ASN A 30 -20.57 1.96 -3.28
CA ASN A 30 -20.62 2.11 -1.82
C ASN A 30 -19.57 1.23 -1.10
N THR A 31 -18.37 1.13 -1.67
CA THR A 31 -17.29 0.32 -1.08
C THR A 31 -16.79 1.00 0.20
N PRO A 32 -16.79 0.31 1.35
CA PRO A 32 -16.26 0.88 2.59
C PRO A 32 -14.74 1.07 2.47
N LEU A 33 -14.29 2.27 2.83
CA LEU A 33 -12.89 2.70 2.77
C LEU A 33 -12.20 2.74 4.14
N GLU A 34 -12.95 2.63 5.24
CA GLU A 34 -12.36 2.40 6.56
C GLU A 34 -12.33 0.89 6.87
N PRO A 35 -11.30 0.40 7.59
CA PRO A 35 -10.11 1.09 8.08
C PRO A 35 -8.98 1.20 7.04
N ILE A 36 -9.25 0.90 5.76
CA ILE A 36 -8.20 0.71 4.76
C ILE A 36 -7.52 1.99 4.31
N LEU A 37 -8.05 3.18 4.61
CA LEU A 37 -7.37 4.45 4.34
C LEU A 37 -6.32 4.80 5.40
N ASN A 38 -6.40 4.25 6.60
CA ASN A 38 -5.41 4.50 7.64
C ASN A 38 -4.20 3.57 7.47
N TYR A 39 -3.06 4.16 7.09
CA TYR A 39 -1.81 3.43 6.85
C TYR A 39 -1.26 2.72 8.11
N ARG A 40 -1.66 3.07 9.33
CA ARG A 40 -1.23 2.34 10.54
C ARG A 40 -2.20 1.22 10.93
N GLN A 41 -3.46 1.32 10.54
CA GLN A 41 -4.49 0.34 10.90
C GLN A 41 -4.72 -0.70 9.80
N CYS A 42 -4.27 -0.43 8.57
CA CYS A 42 -4.30 -1.44 7.52
C CYS A 42 -3.37 -2.60 7.90
N SER A 43 -3.79 -3.84 7.61
CA SER A 43 -3.04 -5.03 8.05
C SER A 43 -1.62 -5.13 7.49
N PHE A 44 -1.31 -4.45 6.38
CA PHE A 44 0.04 -4.37 5.88
C PHE A 44 0.87 -3.33 6.63
N GLY A 45 0.29 -2.17 6.94
CA GLY A 45 0.89 -1.18 7.83
C GLY A 45 1.22 -1.75 9.21
N GLN A 46 0.30 -2.49 9.82
CA GLN A 46 0.58 -3.21 11.07
C GLN A 46 1.81 -4.11 10.94
N TRP A 47 1.90 -4.88 9.85
CA TRP A 47 3.08 -5.70 9.61
C TRP A 47 4.37 -4.87 9.43
N ILE A 48 4.33 -3.76 8.70
CA ILE A 48 5.48 -2.86 8.53
C ILE A 48 6.00 -2.41 9.91
N TYR A 49 5.12 -1.94 10.79
CA TYR A 49 5.54 -1.40 12.09
C TYR A 49 5.88 -2.47 13.13
N ASP A 50 5.14 -3.58 13.16
CA ASP A 50 5.28 -4.59 14.22
C ASP A 50 6.38 -5.63 13.90
N VAL A 51 6.68 -5.83 12.61
CA VAL A 51 7.60 -6.89 12.16
C VAL A 51 8.63 -6.37 11.16
N GLY A 52 8.19 -5.68 10.11
CA GLY A 52 9.05 -5.23 9.01
C GLY A 52 10.21 -4.36 9.49
N LEU A 53 9.89 -3.23 10.09
CA LEU A 53 10.87 -2.30 10.65
C LEU A 53 11.74 -2.97 11.73
N PRO A 54 11.18 -3.61 12.79
CA PRO A 54 12.03 -4.25 13.80
C PRO A 54 13.01 -5.31 13.26
N ARG A 55 12.63 -6.04 12.20
CA ARG A 55 13.43 -7.14 11.66
C ARG A 55 14.39 -6.71 10.55
N PHE A 56 14.00 -5.75 9.74
CA PHE A 56 14.71 -5.35 8.51
C PHE A 56 15.15 -3.88 8.53
N ASP A 57 15.25 -3.25 9.71
CA ASP A 57 15.67 -1.84 9.88
C ASP A 57 17.01 -1.52 9.21
N HIS A 58 17.90 -2.51 9.14
CA HIS A 58 19.21 -2.38 8.51
C HIS A 58 19.15 -2.32 6.97
N LEU A 59 18.01 -2.68 6.37
CA LEU A 59 17.79 -2.60 4.92
C LEU A 59 17.18 -1.24 4.57
N PRO A 60 17.85 -0.40 3.76
CA PRO A 60 17.28 0.89 3.33
C PRO A 60 15.96 0.72 2.57
N GLU A 61 15.76 -0.42 1.90
CA GLU A 61 14.51 -0.75 1.21
C GLU A 61 13.32 -0.88 2.16
N MET A 62 13.53 -1.29 3.43
CA MET A 62 12.45 -1.36 4.42
C MET A 62 11.96 0.03 4.83
N HIS A 63 12.88 1.00 4.97
CA HIS A 63 12.52 2.40 5.21
C HIS A 63 11.81 3.03 4.01
N GLN A 64 12.32 2.74 2.80
CA GLN A 64 11.67 3.18 1.57
C GLN A 64 10.27 2.58 1.43
N LEU A 65 10.08 1.32 1.84
CA LEU A 65 8.78 0.65 1.84
C LEU A 65 7.79 1.33 2.79
N GLU A 66 8.20 1.67 4.02
CA GLU A 66 7.36 2.44 4.96
C GLU A 66 6.92 3.76 4.35
N LYS A 67 7.86 4.47 3.72
CA LYS A 67 7.59 5.77 3.10
C LYS A 67 6.59 5.64 1.94
N VAL A 68 6.83 4.74 1.00
CA VAL A 68 5.94 4.54 -0.16
C VAL A 68 4.56 4.05 0.29
N HIS A 69 4.51 3.23 1.34
CA HIS A 69 3.26 2.81 1.96
C HIS A 69 2.46 4.00 2.53
N ARG A 70 3.12 4.95 3.18
CA ARG A 70 2.45 6.18 3.61
C ARG A 70 1.98 7.01 2.40
N ASP A 71 2.85 7.19 1.41
CA ASP A 71 2.56 8.00 0.22
C ASP A 71 1.33 7.47 -0.56
N ILE A 72 1.16 6.15 -0.68
CA ILE A 72 0.00 5.57 -1.37
C ILE A 72 -1.32 5.82 -0.61
N HIS A 73 -1.27 5.79 0.72
CA HIS A 73 -2.43 6.06 1.56
C HIS A 73 -2.81 7.56 1.53
N ASP A 74 -1.82 8.45 1.65
CA ASP A 74 -2.04 9.89 1.55
C ASP A 74 -2.64 10.26 0.17
N HIS A 75 -2.13 9.65 -0.89
CA HIS A 75 -2.67 9.83 -2.24
C HIS A 75 -4.09 9.28 -2.36
N ALA A 76 -4.40 8.11 -1.81
CA ALA A 76 -5.76 7.57 -1.82
C ALA A 76 -6.75 8.47 -1.08
N ILE A 77 -6.38 9.02 0.08
CA ILE A 77 -7.18 10.00 0.83
C ILE A 77 -7.42 11.24 -0.03
N TYR A 78 -6.40 11.74 -0.72
CA TYR A 78 -6.55 12.87 -1.64
C TYR A 78 -7.56 12.58 -2.76
N LEU A 79 -7.52 11.40 -3.40
CA LEU A 79 -8.49 11.04 -4.44
C LEU A 79 -9.92 10.91 -3.89
N VAL A 80 -10.06 10.35 -2.69
CA VAL A 80 -11.35 10.24 -2.01
C VAL A 80 -11.94 11.62 -1.70
N ASN A 81 -11.12 12.55 -1.21
CA ASN A 81 -11.55 13.92 -0.94
C ASN A 81 -11.97 14.65 -2.22
N LEU A 82 -11.25 14.45 -3.33
CA LEU A 82 -11.68 14.98 -4.64
C LEU A 82 -13.04 14.41 -5.06
N LYS A 83 -13.26 13.10 -4.89
CA LYS A 83 -14.54 12.46 -5.22
C LYS A 83 -15.69 13.01 -4.37
N GLN A 84 -15.46 13.20 -3.07
CA GLN A 84 -16.44 13.77 -2.14
C GLN A 84 -16.75 15.23 -2.41
N ALA A 85 -15.82 15.98 -3.00
CA ALA A 85 -16.00 17.35 -3.46
C ALA A 85 -16.57 17.44 -4.89
N ASP A 86 -17.21 16.37 -5.38
CA ASP A 86 -17.77 16.24 -6.74
C ASP A 86 -16.76 16.38 -7.90
N ARG A 87 -15.44 16.40 -7.60
CA ARG A 87 -14.36 16.48 -8.60
C ARG A 87 -13.95 15.10 -9.12
N THR A 88 -14.94 14.30 -9.54
CA THR A 88 -14.74 12.89 -9.94
C THR A 88 -13.71 12.75 -11.06
N GLU A 89 -13.74 13.60 -12.10
CA GLU A 89 -12.78 13.52 -13.20
C GLU A 89 -11.34 13.76 -12.73
N THR A 90 -11.13 14.75 -11.86
CA THR A 90 -9.81 15.00 -11.26
C THR A 90 -9.36 13.81 -10.40
N ALA A 91 -10.28 13.20 -9.65
CA ALA A 91 -9.95 12.03 -8.84
C ALA A 91 -9.54 10.83 -9.71
N LEU A 92 -10.26 10.57 -10.80
CA LEU A 92 -9.94 9.48 -11.74
C LEU A 92 -8.61 9.75 -12.47
N ALA A 93 -8.31 11.00 -12.82
CA ALA A 93 -7.03 11.38 -13.41
C ALA A 93 -5.82 11.12 -12.49
N GLY A 94 -6.04 10.97 -11.17
CA GLY A 94 -5.01 10.62 -10.20
C GLY A 94 -4.74 9.11 -10.06
N LEU A 95 -5.52 8.24 -10.71
CA LEU A 95 -5.33 6.78 -10.65
C LEU A 95 -3.95 6.29 -11.12
N PRO A 96 -3.34 6.83 -12.20
CA PRO A 96 -2.01 6.39 -12.62
C PRO A 96 -0.94 6.56 -11.53
N LYS A 97 -1.02 7.62 -10.73
CA LYS A 97 -0.09 7.83 -9.61
C LYS A 97 -0.30 6.80 -8.48
N LEU A 98 -1.55 6.42 -8.22
CA LEU A 98 -1.88 5.36 -7.27
C LEU A 98 -1.28 4.01 -7.74
N GLU A 99 -1.35 3.73 -9.04
CA GLU A 99 -0.76 2.54 -9.66
C GLU A 99 0.76 2.52 -9.54
N GLN A 100 1.44 3.61 -9.88
CA GLN A 100 2.90 3.73 -9.74
C GLN A 100 3.39 3.50 -8.30
N LEU A 101 2.67 4.03 -7.31
CA LEU A 101 3.00 3.81 -5.90
C LEU A 101 2.80 2.35 -5.50
N ALA A 102 1.71 1.71 -5.97
CA ALA A 102 1.47 0.29 -5.70
C ALA A 102 2.57 -0.60 -6.30
N ASP A 103 2.99 -0.32 -7.53
CA ASP A 103 4.06 -1.08 -8.20
C ASP A 103 5.40 -0.92 -7.47
N SER A 104 5.68 0.29 -6.98
CA SER A 104 6.88 0.56 -6.16
C SER A 104 6.90 -0.28 -4.89
N ILE A 105 5.75 -0.52 -4.25
CA ILE A 105 5.68 -1.38 -3.06
C ILE A 105 6.01 -2.84 -3.41
N VAL A 106 5.46 -3.36 -4.51
CA VAL A 106 5.71 -4.74 -4.93
C VAL A 106 7.19 -4.98 -5.21
N GLU A 107 7.84 -4.01 -5.87
CA GLU A 107 9.27 -4.06 -6.17
C GLU A 107 10.13 -4.01 -4.91
N LEU A 108 9.83 -3.10 -3.97
CA LEU A 108 10.54 -3.02 -2.68
C LEU A 108 10.38 -4.29 -1.85
N LEU A 109 9.17 -4.85 -1.81
CA LEU A 109 8.89 -6.12 -1.15
C LEU A 109 9.76 -7.25 -1.72
N LYS A 110 9.93 -7.31 -3.05
CA LYS A 110 10.82 -8.28 -3.69
C LYS A 110 12.28 -8.06 -3.31
N GLN A 111 12.76 -6.82 -3.35
CA GLN A 111 14.15 -6.50 -2.97
C GLN A 111 14.47 -6.86 -1.52
N ILE A 112 13.55 -6.58 -0.60
CA ILE A 112 13.70 -6.96 0.82
C ILE A 112 13.72 -8.48 0.95
N GLN A 113 12.82 -9.20 0.27
CA GLN A 113 12.79 -10.66 0.31
C GLN A 113 14.10 -11.26 -0.23
N ASP A 114 14.57 -10.80 -1.39
CA ASP A 114 15.80 -11.30 -2.02
C ASP A 114 17.02 -11.10 -1.09
N LYS A 115 17.11 -9.97 -0.38
CA LYS A 115 18.18 -9.70 0.59
C LYS A 115 18.03 -10.51 1.87
N ALA A 116 16.81 -10.67 2.37
CA ALA A 116 16.52 -11.45 3.58
C ALA A 116 16.68 -12.97 3.41
N GLU A 117 16.73 -13.47 2.17
CA GLU A 117 17.06 -14.87 1.86
C GLU A 117 18.58 -15.11 1.75
N ILE A 118 19.39 -14.04 1.67
CA ILE A 118 20.85 -14.10 1.61
C ILE A 118 21.50 -14.02 3.01
N ASP A 119 20.79 -13.47 4.00
CA ASP A 119 21.16 -13.46 5.43
C ASP A 119 20.71 -14.74 6.18
#